data_AF-A0A9D8V4V5-F1
#
_entry.id   AF-A0A9D8V4V5-F1
#
_cell.length_a   1.000
_cell.length_b   1.000
_cell.length_c   1.000
_cell.angle_alpha   90.00
_cell.angle_beta   90.00
_cell.angle_gamma   90.00
#
_symmetry.space_group_name_H-M   'P 1'
#
loop_
_entity.id
_entity.type
_entity.pdbx_description
1 polymer ?
#
loop_
_entity_poly.entity_id
_entity_poly.type
_entity_poly.pdbx_seq_one_letter_code
_entity_poly.pdbx_strand_id
1 'polypeptide(L)'
;MTDMTNAALAAVNSSGVPEHQRRLIELDDDIAKIRTQIATADLARQRGARPIDPDWFHRARTALRHLCRERAELMAHGSGRRRREKLKDALIGILRERHDPETWDGILAEAQARSEREGL
;
A
#
# COMPACT_ATOMS: atom_id res chain seq x y z
N MET A 1 27.64 -27.51 15.13
CA MET A 1 26.63 -27.90 14.12
C MET A 1 25.24 -27.56 14.65
N THR A 2 24.95 -26.27 14.74
CA THR A 2 23.64 -25.71 15.09
C THR A 2 23.50 -24.41 14.28
N ASP A 3 22.27 -24.06 13.93
CA ASP A 3 21.86 -22.83 13.21
C ASP A 3 21.66 -22.86 11.69
N MET A 4 21.53 -24.03 11.05
CA MET A 4 20.84 -24.04 9.73
C MET A 4 19.31 -24.04 9.88
N THR A 5 18.77 -24.65 10.94
CA THR A 5 17.33 -24.70 11.21
C THR A 5 16.77 -23.37 11.72
N ASN A 6 17.54 -22.60 12.51
CA ASN A 6 17.13 -21.26 12.96
C ASN A 6 17.11 -20.23 11.82
N ALA A 7 18.05 -20.30 10.88
CA ALA A 7 18.09 -19.41 9.72
C ALA A 7 16.90 -19.64 8.76
N ALA A 8 16.47 -20.89 8.58
CA ALA A 8 15.30 -21.22 7.77
C ALA A 8 13.97 -20.78 8.42
N LEU A 9 13.85 -20.88 9.75
CA LEU A 9 12.70 -20.36 10.52
C LEU A 9 12.64 -18.82 10.50
N ALA A 10 13.79 -18.15 10.56
CA ALA A 10 13.87 -16.69 10.41
C ALA A 10 13.50 -16.24 8.98
N ALA A 11 13.88 -17.01 7.95
CA ALA A 11 13.51 -16.74 6.56
C ALA A 11 12.01 -16.96 6.29
N VAL A 12 11.39 -17.98 6.90
CA VAL A 12 9.93 -18.22 6.81
C VAL A 12 9.12 -17.08 7.47
N ASN A 13 9.61 -16.50 8.56
CA ASN A 13 8.99 -15.33 9.18
C ASN A 13 9.24 -14.02 8.41
N SER A 14 10.19 -13.99 7.47
CA SER A 14 10.53 -12.81 6.67
C SER A 14 9.63 -12.58 5.45
N SER A 15 8.77 -13.55 5.08
CA SER A 15 7.72 -13.39 4.07
C SER A 15 6.34 -13.09 4.67
N GLY A 16 6.32 -12.43 5.82
CA GLY A 16 5.13 -11.76 6.30
C GLY A 16 4.73 -10.65 5.31
N VAL A 17 3.44 -10.57 4.98
CA VAL A 17 2.85 -9.43 4.26
C VAL A 17 3.49 -8.13 4.78
N PRO A 18 4.02 -7.25 3.91
CA PRO A 18 4.65 -6.01 4.34
C PRO A 18 3.74 -5.25 5.30
N GLU A 19 4.30 -4.63 6.35
CA GLU A 19 3.51 -3.94 7.39
C GLU A 19 2.49 -2.94 6.80
N HIS A 20 2.90 -2.23 5.76
CA HIS A 20 2.04 -1.36 4.97
C HIS A 20 0.82 -2.10 4.38
N GLN A 21 1.03 -3.28 3.82
CA GLN A 21 -0.03 -4.09 3.24
C GLN A 21 -0.90 -4.76 4.31
N ARG A 22 -0.35 -5.14 5.47
CA ARG A 22 -1.14 -5.58 6.63
C ARG A 22 -2.08 -4.48 7.10
N ARG A 23 -1.57 -3.27 7.23
CA ARG A 23 -2.36 -2.11 7.64
C ARG A 23 -3.47 -1.78 6.64
N LEU A 24 -3.23 -1.94 5.34
CA LEU A 24 -4.30 -1.81 4.33
C LEU A 24 -5.41 -2.85 4.52
N ILE A 25 -5.04 -4.11 4.78
CA ILE A 25 -6.01 -5.19 5.00
C ILE A 25 -6.87 -4.89 6.22
N GLU A 26 -6.26 -4.49 7.34
CA GLU A 26 -6.99 -4.10 8.55
C GLU A 26 -7.99 -2.96 8.29
N LEU A 27 -7.56 -1.92 7.57
CA LEU A 27 -8.43 -0.79 7.22
C LEU A 27 -9.58 -1.22 6.31
N ASP A 28 -9.33 -2.10 5.35
CA ASP A 28 -10.37 -2.64 4.47
C ASP A 28 -11.40 -3.48 5.24
N ASP A 29 -10.96 -4.31 6.18
CA ASP A 29 -11.81 -5.12 7.05
C ASP A 29 -12.69 -4.24 7.97
N ASP A 30 -12.10 -3.23 8.62
CA ASP A 30 -12.85 -2.32 9.49
C ASP A 30 -13.86 -1.47 8.70
N ILE A 31 -13.50 -1.01 7.50
CA ILE A 31 -14.42 -0.33 6.58
C ILE A 31 -15.59 -1.24 6.20
N ALA A 32 -15.31 -2.50 5.85
CA ALA A 32 -16.32 -3.49 5.49
C ALA A 32 -17.27 -3.78 6.66
N LYS A 33 -16.73 -3.88 7.88
CA LYS A 33 -17.50 -4.09 9.11
C LYS A 33 -18.48 -2.94 9.37
N ILE A 34 -18.01 -1.69 9.31
CA ILE A 34 -18.89 -0.52 9.53
C ILE A 34 -19.97 -0.43 8.44
N ARG A 35 -19.62 -0.68 7.17
CA ARG A 35 -20.60 -0.71 6.07
C ARG A 35 -21.67 -1.78 6.29
N THR A 36 -21.27 -2.97 6.72
CA THR A 36 -22.19 -4.07 7.04
C THR A 36 -23.14 -3.73 8.19
N GLN A 37 -22.63 -3.08 9.24
CA GLN A 37 -23.44 -2.62 10.37
C GLN A 37 -24.48 -1.58 9.93
N ILE A 38 -24.07 -0.60 9.12
CA ILE A 38 -24.98 0.41 8.55
C ILE A 38 -26.06 -0.27 7.69
N ALA A 39 -25.67 -1.16 6.78
CA ALA A 39 -26.60 -1.87 5.91
C ALA A 39 -27.59 -2.73 6.70
N THR A 40 -27.13 -3.41 7.76
CA THR A 40 -27.98 -4.23 8.62
C THR A 40 -28.98 -3.37 9.40
N ALA A 41 -28.55 -2.22 9.93
CA ALA A 41 -29.44 -1.26 10.58
C ALA A 41 -30.47 -0.68 9.59
N ASP A 42 -30.07 -0.42 8.35
CA ASP A 42 -30.97 0.03 7.29
C ASP A 42 -32.01 -1.03 6.93
N LEU A 43 -31.63 -2.31 6.80
CA LEU A 43 -32.58 -3.40 6.58
C LEU A 43 -33.57 -3.55 7.75
N ALA A 44 -33.10 -3.43 8.99
CA ALA A 44 -33.98 -3.48 10.17
C ALA A 44 -34.97 -2.31 10.19
N ARG A 45 -34.52 -1.10 9.83
CA ARG A 45 -35.39 0.08 9.67
C ARG A 45 -36.44 -0.15 8.59
N GLN A 46 -36.05 -0.65 7.42
CA GLN A 46 -36.96 -0.94 6.31
C GLN A 46 -38.03 -1.98 6.65
N ARG A 47 -37.70 -2.95 7.52
CA ARG A 47 -38.64 -3.96 8.04
C ARG A 47 -39.59 -3.42 9.12
N GLY A 48 -39.54 -2.12 9.43
CA GLY A 48 -40.43 -1.49 10.40
C GLY A 48 -40.06 -1.76 11.86
N ALA A 49 -38.86 -2.29 12.15
CA ALA A 49 -38.48 -2.66 13.51
C ALA A 49 -38.28 -1.44 14.42
N ARG A 50 -37.36 -0.53 14.05
CA ARG A 50 -37.06 0.70 14.79
C ARG A 50 -36.35 1.72 13.88
N PRO A 51 -36.60 3.02 14.06
CA PRO A 51 -35.75 4.06 13.48
C PRO A 51 -34.28 3.88 13.87
N ILE A 52 -33.37 4.21 12.96
CA ILE A 52 -31.94 4.21 13.25
C ILE A 52 -31.65 5.36 14.23
N ASP A 53 -30.87 5.09 15.27
CA ASP A 53 -30.34 6.12 16.17
C ASP A 53 -29.47 7.11 15.36
N PRO A 54 -29.88 8.40 15.25
CA PRO A 54 -29.14 9.40 14.50
C PRO A 54 -27.71 9.58 15.00
N ASP A 55 -27.47 9.59 16.30
CA ASP A 55 -26.14 9.83 16.88
C ASP A 55 -25.22 8.64 16.64
N TRP A 56 -25.75 7.42 16.73
CA TRP A 56 -25.02 6.23 16.28
C TRP A 56 -24.67 6.30 14.80
N PHE A 57 -25.63 6.65 13.92
CA PHE A 57 -25.40 6.70 12.48
C PHE A 57 -24.37 7.78 12.09
N HIS A 58 -24.45 8.96 12.71
CA HIS A 58 -23.47 10.02 12.52
C HIS A 58 -22.07 9.59 12.98
N ARG A 59 -21.95 8.92 14.12
CA ARG A 59 -20.67 8.35 14.60
C ARG A 59 -20.12 7.30 13.63
N ALA A 60 -20.96 6.37 13.17
CA ALA A 60 -20.57 5.33 12.21
C ALA A 60 -20.08 5.93 10.89
N ARG A 61 -20.79 6.93 10.34
CA ARG A 61 -20.36 7.64 9.13
C ARG A 61 -19.08 8.43 9.33
N THR A 62 -18.88 9.02 10.51
CA THR A 62 -17.67 9.76 10.83
C THR A 62 -16.47 8.81 10.89
N ALA A 63 -16.60 7.70 11.63
CA ALA A 63 -15.58 6.65 11.67
C ALA A 63 -15.24 6.12 10.27
N LEU A 64 -16.24 5.84 9.44
CA LEU A 64 -16.04 5.42 8.05
C LEU A 64 -15.25 6.44 7.22
N ARG A 65 -15.53 7.75 7.37
CA ARG A 65 -14.76 8.80 6.70
C ARG A 65 -13.30 8.82 7.13
N HIS A 66 -13.04 8.65 8.43
CA HIS A 66 -11.68 8.62 8.96
C HIS A 66 -10.89 7.41 8.42
N LEU A 67 -11.47 6.21 8.46
CA LEU A 67 -10.82 5.01 7.95
C LEU A 67 -10.57 5.08 6.43
N CYS A 68 -11.53 5.57 5.66
CA CYS A 68 -11.34 5.78 4.21
C CYS A 68 -10.22 6.78 3.91
N ARG A 69 -10.08 7.84 4.74
CA ARG A 69 -9.00 8.82 4.60
C ARG A 69 -7.65 8.18 4.91
N GLU A 70 -7.54 7.50 6.05
CA GLU A 70 -6.30 6.80 6.43
C GLU A 70 -5.89 5.78 5.37
N ARG A 71 -6.85 5.02 4.82
CA ARG A 71 -6.61 4.10 3.71
C ARG A 71 -6.10 4.83 2.46
N ALA A 72 -6.71 5.95 2.09
CA ALA A 72 -6.30 6.74 0.94
C ALA A 72 -4.89 7.33 1.13
N GLU A 73 -4.58 7.82 2.33
CA GLU A 73 -3.26 8.29 2.71
C GLU A 73 -2.24 7.15 2.61
N LEU A 74 -2.56 5.98 3.15
CA LEU A 74 -1.67 4.83 3.14
C LEU A 74 -1.43 4.32 1.71
N MET A 75 -2.46 4.31 0.86
CA MET A 75 -2.32 4.04 -0.58
C MET A 75 -1.46 5.08 -1.30
N ALA A 76 -1.63 6.37 -1.00
CA ALA A 76 -0.86 7.46 -1.58
C ALA A 76 0.62 7.45 -1.15
N HIS A 77 0.88 7.07 0.10
CA HIS A 77 2.23 6.90 0.65
C HIS A 77 2.90 5.59 0.22
N GLY A 78 2.27 4.82 -0.69
CA GLY A 78 2.70 3.53 -1.23
C GLY A 78 4.21 3.32 -1.18
N SER A 79 4.63 2.67 -0.10
CA SER A 79 6.04 2.42 0.24
C SER A 79 6.80 1.70 -0.89
N GLY A 80 6.09 0.98 -1.77
CA GLY A 80 6.63 0.33 -2.96
C GLY A 80 7.15 1.30 -4.04
N ARG A 81 6.47 2.42 -4.30
CA ARG A 81 6.94 3.40 -5.30
C ARG A 81 8.22 4.08 -4.82
N ARG A 82 8.21 4.59 -3.59
CA ARG A 82 9.37 5.25 -2.97
C ARG A 82 10.55 4.28 -2.79
N ARG A 83 10.30 3.01 -2.43
CA ARG A 83 11.35 1.98 -2.34
C ARG A 83 11.92 1.65 -3.72
N ARG A 84 11.08 1.55 -4.75
CA ARG A 84 11.51 1.32 -6.13
C ARG A 84 12.33 2.49 -6.67
N GLU A 85 11.93 3.73 -6.37
CA GLU A 85 12.69 4.94 -6.70
C GLU A 85 14.06 4.92 -6.02
N LYS A 86 14.11 4.70 -4.71
CA LYS A 86 15.38 4.55 -3.97
C LYS A 86 16.28 3.43 -4.53
N LEU A 87 15.69 2.31 -4.96
CA LEU A 87 16.44 1.23 -5.59
C LEU A 87 16.99 1.65 -6.96
N LYS A 88 16.20 2.36 -7.78
CA LYS A 88 16.67 2.91 -9.05
C LYS A 88 17.80 3.91 -8.84
N ASP A 89 17.68 4.80 -7.85
CA ASP A 89 18.73 5.78 -7.52
C ASP A 89 20.04 5.08 -7.10
N ALA A 90 19.93 4.05 -6.25
CA ALA A 90 21.09 3.26 -5.84
C ALA A 90 21.74 2.51 -7.02
N LEU A 91 20.93 1.94 -7.91
CA LEU A 91 21.41 1.24 -9.10
C LEU A 91 22.08 2.21 -10.08
N ILE A 92 21.52 3.41 -10.28
CA ILE A 92 22.13 4.50 -11.05
C ILE A 92 23.49 4.89 -10.46
N GLY A 93 23.59 5.03 -9.13
CA GLY A 93 24.86 5.31 -8.45
C GLY A 93 25.93 4.25 -8.73
N ILE A 94 25.59 2.97 -8.58
CA ILE A 94 26.51 1.85 -8.86
C ILE A 94 26.94 1.84 -10.33
N LEU A 95 26.01 2.04 -11.26
CA LEU A 95 26.33 2.05 -12.70
C LEU A 95 27.23 3.24 -13.06
N ARG A 96 26.97 4.40 -12.48
CA ARG A 96 27.77 5.61 -12.72
C ARG A 96 29.19 5.51 -12.19
N GLU A 97 29.41 4.79 -11.09
CA GLU A 97 30.76 4.49 -10.59
C GLU A 97 31.52 3.48 -11.47
N ARG A 98 30.80 2.61 -12.19
CA ARG A 98 31.39 1.51 -12.98
C ARG A 98 31.63 1.84 -14.44
N HIS A 99 31.09 2.93 -14.95
CA HIS A 99 31.13 3.26 -16.38
C HIS A 99 31.88 4.56 -16.60
N ASP A 100 32.69 4.60 -17.65
CA ASP A 100 33.31 5.84 -18.09
C ASP A 100 32.25 6.84 -18.61
N PRO A 101 32.56 8.13 -18.67
CA PRO A 101 31.60 9.16 -19.05
C PRO A 101 30.96 8.94 -20.43
N GLU A 102 31.72 8.45 -21.43
CA GLU A 102 31.21 8.27 -22.79
C GLU A 102 30.20 7.11 -22.86
N THR A 103 30.52 5.99 -22.20
CA THR A 103 29.60 4.85 -22.08
C THR A 103 28.33 5.22 -21.31
N TRP A 104 28.47 6.01 -20.24
CA TRP A 104 27.34 6.49 -19.45
C TRP A 104 26.39 7.39 -20.27
N ASP A 105 26.94 8.33 -21.04
CA ASP A 105 26.16 9.24 -21.87
C ASP A 105 25.41 8.49 -22.99
N GLY A 106 26.02 7.45 -23.57
CA GLY A 106 25.36 6.56 -24.52
C GLY A 106 24.13 5.84 -23.93
N ILE A 107 24.25 5.33 -22.70
CA ILE A 107 23.15 4.67 -21.99
C ILE A 107 22.02 5.65 -21.67
N LEU A 108 22.35 6.88 -21.25
CA LEU A 108 21.35 7.92 -21.01
C LEU A 108 20.60 8.31 -22.28
N ALA A 109 21.31 8.47 -23.40
CA ALA A 109 20.70 8.80 -24.68
C ALA A 109 19.72 7.70 -25.16
N GLU A 110 20.10 6.43 -25.00
CA GLU A 110 19.23 5.29 -25.34
C GLU A 110 18.01 5.20 -24.41
N ALA A 111 18.20 5.41 -23.10
CA ALA A 111 17.12 5.41 -22.12
C ALA A 111 16.11 6.54 -22.40
N GLN A 112 16.60 7.73 -22.76
CA GLN A 112 15.75 8.87 -23.10
C GLN A 112 14.95 8.63 -24.38
N ALA A 113 15.59 8.11 -25.43
CA ALA A 113 14.91 7.73 -26.67
C ALA A 113 13.84 6.65 -26.46
N ARG A 114 14.00 5.75 -25.48
CA ARG A 114 12.95 4.78 -25.10
C ARG A 114 11.80 5.44 -24.33
N SER A 115 12.09 6.32 -23.38
CA SER A 115 11.07 7.04 -22.60
C SER A 115 10.14 7.86 -23.49
N GLU A 116 10.72 8.58 -24.47
CA GLU A 116 9.97 9.40 -25.42
C GLU A 116 9.05 8.57 -26.33
N ARG A 117 9.46 7.34 -26.70
CA ARG A 117 8.63 6.41 -27.48
C ARG A 117 7.49 5.81 -26.67
N GLU A 118 7.70 5.58 -25.38
CA GLU A 118 6.71 4.97 -24.49
C GLU A 118 5.74 5.99 -23.87
N GLY A 119 6.02 7.29 -24.02
CA GLY A 119 5.18 8.36 -23.47
C GLY A 119 5.18 8.42 -21.94
N LEU A 120 6.30 8.02 -21.31
CA LEU A 120 6.53 8.08 -19.86
C LEU A 120 7.02 9.46 -19.42
#